data_AF-A0A537NR01-F1
#
_entry.id   AF-A0A537NR01-F1
#
_cell.length_a   1.000
_cell.length_b   1.000
_cell.length_c   1.000
_cell.angle_alpha   90.00
_cell.angle_beta   90.00
_cell.angle_gamma   90.00
#
_symmetry.space_group_name_H-M   'P 1'
#
loop_
_entity.id
_entity.type
_entity.pdbx_description
1 polymer ?
#
loop_
_entity_poly.entity_id
_entity_poly.type
_entity_poly.pdbx_seq_one_letter_code
_entity_poly.pdbx_strand_id
1 'polypeptide(L)'
;SWTAFREATRGRRLILASTKSAVAYTDFSFRTGDILLMGRESSGVPEAIHEAADARLLIPMRSGLRSLNVALACAMLTGEALRQLKAFPVR
;
A
#
# COMPACT_ATOMS: atom_id res chain seq x y z
N SER A 1 6.23 2.27 18.00
CA SER A 1 7.12 3.15 17.22
C SER A 1 7.46 2.48 15.89
N TRP A 2 8.02 3.22 14.93
CA TRP A 2 8.44 2.65 13.63
C TRP A 2 9.44 1.50 13.79
N THR A 3 10.44 1.66 14.68
CA THR A 3 11.43 0.62 14.98
C THR A 3 10.79 -0.68 15.48
N ALA A 4 9.88 -0.60 16.46
CA ALA A 4 9.20 -1.79 16.99
C ALA A 4 8.36 -2.50 15.92
N PHE A 5 7.70 -1.73 15.04
CA PHE A 5 6.96 -2.29 13.91
C PHE A 5 7.88 -3.03 12.92
N ARG A 6 9.02 -2.44 12.56
CA ARG A 6 10.00 -3.06 11.64
C ARG A 6 10.60 -4.34 12.21
N GLU A 7 10.84 -4.38 13.52
CA GLU A 7 11.27 -5.62 14.20
C GLU A 7 10.17 -6.70 14.16
N ALA A 8 8.93 -6.35 14.50
CA ALA A 8 7.81 -7.29 14.52
C ALA A 8 7.42 -7.83 13.13
N THR A 9 7.77 -7.10 12.06
CA THR A 9 7.41 -7.43 10.67
C THR A 9 8.60 -7.85 9.83
N ARG A 10 9.74 -8.15 10.46
CA ARG A 10 10.96 -8.56 9.78
C ARG A 10 10.71 -9.72 8.81
N GLY A 11 11.24 -9.59 7.59
CA GLY A 11 11.09 -10.59 6.52
C GLY A 11 9.78 -10.52 5.74
N ARG A 12 8.88 -9.58 6.06
CA ARG A 12 7.67 -9.29 5.27
C ARG A 12 7.93 -8.12 4.32
N ARG A 13 7.33 -8.15 3.13
CA ARG A 13 7.41 -7.05 2.17
C ARG A 13 6.48 -5.92 2.60
N LEU A 14 7.00 -4.71 2.66
CA LEU A 14 6.24 -3.49 2.91
C LEU A 14 5.85 -2.85 1.58
N ILE A 15 4.55 -2.74 1.33
CA ILE A 15 3.98 -2.21 0.10
C ILE A 15 3.31 -0.88 0.44
N LEU A 16 3.93 0.22 0.03
CA LEU A 16 3.48 1.56 0.39
C LEU A 16 2.53 2.14 -0.67
N ALA A 17 1.34 2.55 -0.25
CA ALA A 17 0.48 3.39 -1.07
C ALA A 17 1.07 4.81 -1.18
N SER A 18 1.33 5.27 -2.40
CA SER A 18 1.95 6.57 -2.65
C SER A 18 1.49 7.19 -3.97
N THR A 19 1.20 8.49 -3.94
CA THR A 19 0.95 9.30 -5.15
C THR A 19 2.21 9.58 -5.97
N LYS A 20 3.40 9.28 -5.44
CA LYS A 20 4.70 9.51 -6.09
C LYS A 20 5.31 8.24 -6.70
N SER A 21 4.56 7.14 -6.77
CA SER A 21 5.03 5.92 -7.45
C SER A 21 4.79 5.99 -8.96
N ALA A 22 5.46 5.14 -9.72
CA ALA A 22 5.20 4.87 -11.14
C ALA A 22 4.48 3.53 -11.39
N VAL A 23 4.33 2.67 -10.36
CA VAL A 23 3.70 1.35 -10.50
C VAL A 23 2.21 1.44 -10.12
N ALA A 24 1.33 1.13 -11.07
CA ALA A 24 -0.10 1.01 -10.79
C ALA A 24 -0.38 -0.20 -9.89
N TYR A 25 -1.27 -0.04 -8.91
CA TYR A 25 -1.57 -1.11 -7.96
C TYR A 25 -2.13 -2.39 -8.61
N THR A 26 -2.76 -2.28 -9.78
CA THR A 26 -3.28 -3.41 -10.56
C THR A 26 -2.22 -4.19 -11.31
N ASP A 27 -1.05 -3.59 -11.55
CA ASP A 27 0.06 -4.22 -12.28
C ASP A 27 1.06 -4.88 -11.31
N PHE A 28 0.86 -4.69 -10.01
CA PHE A 28 1.70 -5.26 -8.97
C PHE A 28 1.29 -6.70 -8.65
N SER A 29 2.26 -7.58 -8.44
CA SER A 29 2.03 -8.96 -8.00
C SER A 29 2.06 -9.07 -6.47
N PHE A 30 0.88 -9.07 -5.87
CA PHE A 30 0.71 -9.29 -4.43
C PHE A 30 1.05 -10.74 -4.03
N ARG A 31 1.54 -10.90 -2.81
CA ARG A 31 1.89 -12.19 -2.21
C ARG A 31 1.31 -12.30 -0.81
N THR A 32 1.01 -13.52 -0.39
CA THR A 32 0.59 -13.79 0.99
C THR A 32 1.65 -13.30 1.97
N GLY A 33 1.23 -12.48 2.93
CA GLY A 33 2.12 -11.88 3.92
C GLY A 33 2.72 -10.54 3.52
N ASP A 34 2.36 -9.98 2.36
CA ASP A 34 2.60 -8.56 2.09
C ASP A 34 1.89 -7.70 3.14
N ILE A 35 2.55 -6.60 3.54
CA ILE A 35 2.00 -5.61 4.45
C ILE A 35 1.72 -4.34 3.65
N LEU A 36 0.44 -3.95 3.60
CA LEU A 36 0.04 -2.68 3.02
C LEU A 36 0.31 -1.55 4.02
N LEU A 37 1.15 -0.60 3.64
CA LEU A 37 1.39 0.63 4.39
C LEU A 37 0.59 1.77 3.79
N MET A 38 -0.15 2.47 4.65
CA MET A 38 -0.95 3.63 4.30
C MET A 38 -0.38 4.88 4.96
N GLY A 39 -0.29 5.97 4.21
CA GLY A 39 0.12 7.26 4.73
C GLY A 39 -0.91 7.91 5.64
N ARG A 40 -0.48 8.93 6.40
CA ARG A 40 -1.42 9.80 7.11
C ARG A 40 -2.07 10.74 6.12
N GLU A 41 -3.39 10.89 6.22
CA GLU A 41 -4.18 11.71 5.30
C GLU A 41 -3.69 13.17 5.20
N SER A 42 -3.29 13.77 6.33
CA SER A 42 -2.90 15.17 6.41
C SER A 42 -1.43 15.47 6.12
N SER A 43 -0.56 14.47 6.21
CA SER A 43 0.90 14.69 6.26
C SER A 43 1.71 13.69 5.45
N GLY A 44 1.04 12.80 4.72
CA GLY A 44 1.70 11.79 3.91
C GLY A 44 2.53 10.82 4.75
N VAL A 45 3.67 10.43 4.19
CA VAL A 45 4.54 9.37 4.70
C VAL A 45 5.96 9.94 4.82
N PRO A 46 6.64 9.80 5.97
CA PRO A 46 8.03 10.23 6.11
C PRO A 46 8.97 9.54 5.11
N GLU A 47 10.03 10.22 4.67
CA GLU A 47 10.97 9.68 3.68
C GLU A 47 11.61 8.35 4.12
N ALA A 48 11.96 8.21 5.39
CA ALA A 48 12.49 6.96 5.94
C ALA A 48 11.55 5.75 5.76
N ILE A 49 10.23 5.97 5.67
CA ILE A 49 9.27 4.90 5.36
C ILE A 49 9.21 4.65 3.84
N HIS A 50 9.35 5.69 3.01
CA HIS A 50 9.48 5.52 1.56
C HIS A 50 10.70 4.68 1.19
N GLU A 51 11.84 4.93 1.82
CA GLU A 51 13.09 4.19 1.60
C GLU A 51 13.01 2.74 2.11
N ALA A 52 12.29 2.50 3.19
CA ALA A 52 12.13 1.17 3.77
C ALA A 52 11.06 0.30 3.09
N ALA A 53 10.29 0.86 2.15
CA ALA A 53 9.24 0.14 1.43
C ALA A 53 9.84 -0.71 0.29
N ASP A 54 9.51 -1.99 0.26
CA ASP A 54 9.92 -2.92 -0.79
C ASP A 54 9.24 -2.60 -2.14
N ALA A 55 8.04 -2.04 -2.10
CA ALA A 55 7.37 -1.51 -3.27
C ALA A 55 6.55 -0.26 -2.90
N ARG A 56 6.34 0.59 -3.91
CA ARG A 56 5.47 1.77 -3.81
C ARG A 56 4.43 1.66 -4.91
N LEU A 57 3.15 1.81 -4.60
CA LEU A 57 2.05 1.66 -5.55
C LEU A 57 1.22 2.93 -5.62
N LEU A 58 0.81 3.29 -6.83
CA LEU A 58 -0.13 4.38 -7.08
C LEU A 58 -1.51 3.82 -7.49
N ILE A 59 -2.57 4.54 -7.13
CA ILE A 59 -3.88 4.35 -7.73
C ILE A 59 -3.98 5.37 -8.87
N PRO A 60 -4.10 4.94 -10.13
CA PRO A 60 -4.18 5.87 -11.25
C PRO A 60 -5.39 6.78 -11.09
N MET A 61 -5.17 8.10 -11.16
CA MET A 61 -6.21 9.12 -11.06
C MET A 61 -6.03 10.12 -12.21
N ARG A 62 -7.13 10.73 -12.65
CA ARG A 62 -7.04 11.83 -13.62
C ARG A 62 -6.27 13.01 -13.01
N SER A 63 -5.45 13.66 -13.84
CA SER A 63 -4.73 14.87 -13.44
C SER A 63 -5.68 15.96 -12.94
N GLY A 64 -5.26 16.71 -11.92
CA GLY A 64 -6.03 17.81 -11.31
C GLY A 64 -7.07 17.37 -10.27
N LEU A 65 -7.27 16.07 -10.05
CA LEU A 65 -8.13 15.57 -8.98
C LEU A 65 -7.40 15.51 -7.64
N ARG A 66 -8.14 15.74 -6.55
CA ARG A 66 -7.66 15.48 -5.19
C ARG A 66 -7.47 13.97 -5.00
N SER A 67 -6.46 13.59 -4.23
CA SER A 67 -6.24 12.20 -3.82
C SER A 67 -7.48 11.61 -3.15
N LEU A 68 -7.65 10.30 -3.30
CA LEU A 68 -8.64 9.53 -2.55
C LEU A 68 -8.36 9.60 -1.04
N ASN A 69 -9.42 9.48 -0.23
CA ASN A 69 -9.23 9.31 1.21
C ASN A 69 -8.48 7.99 1.49
N VAL A 70 -7.82 7.92 2.65
CA VAL A 70 -6.96 6.78 3.00
C VAL A 70 -7.73 5.46 3.09
N ALA A 71 -8.99 5.49 3.52
CA ALA A 71 -9.83 4.31 3.65
C ALA A 71 -10.17 3.70 2.29
N LEU A 72 -10.55 4.51 1.30
CA LEU A 72 -10.83 4.08 -0.07
C LEU A 72 -9.58 3.54 -0.73
N ALA A 73 -8.44 4.23 -0.58
CA ALA A 73 -7.18 3.73 -1.10
C ALA A 73 -6.81 2.36 -0.50
N CYS A 74 -7.00 2.19 0.82
CA CYS A 74 -6.77 0.92 1.51
C CYS A 74 -7.69 -0.18 0.97
N ALA A 75 -8.98 0.12 0.82
CA ALA A 75 -9.97 -0.82 0.30
C ALA A 75 -9.65 -1.26 -1.13
N MET A 76 -9.23 -0.35 -2.01
CA MET A 76 -8.87 -0.67 -3.40
C MET A 76 -7.64 -1.58 -3.47
N LEU A 77 -6.56 -1.27 -2.74
CA LEU A 77 -5.36 -2.09 -2.72
C LEU A 77 -5.62 -3.47 -2.09
N THR A 78 -6.35 -3.50 -0.97
CA THR A 78 -6.70 -4.74 -0.28
C THR A 78 -7.59 -5.62 -1.15
N GLY A 79 -8.60 -5.03 -1.80
CA GLY A 79 -9.50 -5.75 -2.69
C GLY A 79 -8.76 -6.38 -3.88
N GLU A 80 -7.81 -5.66 -4.48
CA GLU A 80 -6.98 -6.21 -5.55
C GLU A 80 -6.05 -7.31 -5.05
N ALA A 81 -5.41 -7.14 -3.90
CA ALA A 81 -4.57 -8.18 -3.30
C ALA A 81 -5.40 -9.46 -3.02
N LEU A 82 -6.59 -9.33 -2.43
CA LEU A 82 -7.49 -10.45 -2.17
C LEU A 82 -7.95 -11.13 -3.48
N ARG A 83 -8.22 -10.34 -4.53
CA ARG A 83 -8.57 -10.86 -5.86
C ARG A 83 -7.43 -11.71 -6.45
N GLN A 84 -6.20 -11.19 -6.44
CA GLN A 84 -5.03 -11.91 -6.95
C GLN A 84 -4.74 -13.18 -6.14
N LEU A 85 -4.86 -13.10 -4.81
CA LEU A 85 -4.61 -14.21 -3.90
C LEU A 85 -5.78 -15.20 -3.79
N LYS A 86 -6.92 -14.93 -4.46
CA LYS A 86 -8.18 -15.69 -4.33
C LYS A 86 -8.59 -15.90 -2.86
N ALA A 87 -8.40 -14.86 -2.05
CA ALA A 87 -8.51 -14.92 -0.59
C ALA A 87 -9.74 -14.20 -0.03
N PHE A 88 -10.72 -13.86 -0.87
CA PHE A 88 -12.01 -13.39 -0.37
C PHE A 88 -12.67 -14.47 0.48
N PRO A 89 -13.27 -14.11 1.64
CA PRO A 89 -13.96 -15.08 2.47
C PRO A 89 -15.12 -15.69 1.67
N VAL A 90 -15.13 -17.02 1.60
CA VAL A 90 -16.29 -17.78 1.11
C VAL A 90 -17.35 -17.72 2.22
N ARG A 91 -18.60 -17.49 1.84
CA ARG A 91 -19.72 -17.55 2.79
C ARG A 91 -19.98 -18.96 3.25
#